data_AF-A0A9W5LFZ3-F1
#
_entry.id   AF-A0A9W5LFZ3-F1
#
_cell.length_a   1.000
_cell.length_b   1.000
_cell.length_c   1.000
_cell.angle_alpha   90.00
_cell.angle_beta   90.00
_cell.angle_gamma   90.00
#
_symmetry.space_group_name_H-M   'P 1'
#
loop_
_entity.id
_entity.type
_entity.pdbx_description
1 polymer ?
#
loop_
_entity_poly.entity_id
_entity_poly.type
_entity_poly.pdbx_seq_one_letter_code
_entity_poly.pdbx_strand_id
1 'polypeptide(L)'
;MKGDYFVKVLLTALLLLLFALEPYASGKELSDPVLSKRMELYHKVEAVTQIPWYALAAVDQYEENVRSNRKDLPDKAGIISIYIPDEIWSGPENPNPKDDAPLSIKVFDGIGMDGDGDGKAEVSNDEDILYTFSQYLLSYGTDEDNIRIGLWDYYRRDQTVGIISEFMKLFKAYGHIDLGEHAFPLPIRTDYSYRSTWGDARGFGGRRIHEGTDIFAHYGLPVRSTCYGVVEMKGWNRFGGWRIGIRDINNTYHYFAHLNGFAKGIKTGQIVEPGQVIGSVGSSGYGPPGTAGKFPPHLHYGMYKDNGKTEWSFDPYPHLRAWERYEYRKKK
;
A
#
# COMPACT_ATOMS: atom_id res chain seq x y z
N MET A 1 -33.24 -77.19 22.77
CA MET A 1 -31.77 -77.32 22.75
C MET A 1 -31.22 -76.02 22.23
N LYS A 2 -30.55 -75.22 23.10
CA LYS A 2 -29.15 -74.77 22.94
C LYS A 2 -28.87 -74.23 21.52
N GLY A 3 -28.64 -72.96 21.24
CA GLY A 3 -27.97 -71.89 21.96
C GLY A 3 -27.06 -71.21 20.93
N ASP A 4 -27.06 -69.88 20.85
CA ASP A 4 -25.85 -69.04 20.72
C ASP A 4 -26.17 -67.62 20.23
N TYR A 5 -26.05 -66.71 21.20
CA TYR A 5 -25.38 -65.41 21.16
C TYR A 5 -25.10 -64.77 19.80
N PHE A 6 -25.63 -63.55 19.59
CA PHE A 6 -24.78 -62.38 19.33
C PHE A 6 -25.60 -61.09 19.52
N VAL A 7 -25.41 -60.46 20.67
CA VAL A 7 -25.84 -59.07 20.95
C VAL A 7 -24.97 -58.16 20.08
N LYS A 8 -25.54 -57.57 19.03
CA LYS A 8 -24.88 -56.50 18.28
C LYS A 8 -25.08 -55.19 19.04
N VAL A 9 -24.05 -54.78 19.76
CA VAL A 9 -23.87 -53.42 20.27
C VAL A 9 -23.77 -52.49 19.06
N LEU A 10 -24.74 -51.60 18.87
CA LEU A 10 -24.62 -50.46 17.97
C LEU A 10 -23.61 -49.48 18.59
N LEU A 11 -22.38 -49.47 18.08
CA LEU A 11 -21.49 -48.32 18.23
C LEU A 11 -21.91 -47.27 17.20
N THR A 12 -22.65 -46.26 17.64
CA THR A 12 -22.78 -44.98 16.93
C THR A 12 -21.42 -44.28 16.93
N ALA A 13 -20.72 -44.31 15.80
CA ALA A 13 -19.56 -43.46 15.57
C ALA A 13 -20.03 -42.01 15.40
N LEU A 14 -19.80 -41.20 16.44
CA LEU A 14 -19.97 -39.75 16.38
C LEU A 14 -18.83 -39.18 15.53
N LEU A 15 -19.11 -38.88 14.26
CA LEU A 15 -18.17 -38.23 13.37
C LEU A 15 -18.06 -36.75 13.78
N LEU A 16 -17.11 -36.45 14.67
CA LEU A 16 -16.66 -35.08 14.95
C LEU A 16 -16.01 -34.54 13.69
N LEU A 17 -16.76 -33.73 12.94
CA LEU A 17 -16.22 -32.81 11.94
C LEU A 17 -15.33 -31.79 12.67
N LEU A 18 -14.06 -32.16 12.82
CA LEU A 18 -12.98 -31.22 13.07
C LEU A 18 -12.89 -30.35 11.82
N PHE A 19 -13.54 -29.19 11.83
CA PHE A 19 -13.11 -28.08 11.00
C PHE A 19 -11.67 -27.81 11.40
N ALA A 20 -10.73 -28.09 10.50
CA ALA A 20 -9.39 -27.58 10.61
C ALA A 20 -9.54 -26.05 10.56
N LEU A 21 -9.46 -25.42 11.73
CA LEU A 21 -9.08 -24.01 11.81
C LEU A 21 -7.76 -23.93 11.05
N GLU A 22 -7.78 -23.30 9.88
CA GLU A 22 -6.55 -22.86 9.26
C GLU A 22 -5.78 -22.09 10.32
N PRO A 23 -4.50 -22.41 10.56
CA PRO A 23 -3.74 -21.68 11.56
C PRO A 23 -3.69 -20.23 11.06
N TYR A 24 -4.38 -19.34 11.78
CA TYR A 24 -4.09 -17.92 11.73
C TYR A 24 -2.58 -17.81 11.83
N ALA A 25 -1.96 -17.25 10.78
CA ALA A 25 -0.54 -16.98 10.78
C ALA A 25 -0.23 -16.25 12.09
N SER A 26 0.57 -16.89 12.94
CA SER A 26 1.04 -16.31 14.20
C SER A 26 1.68 -14.97 13.85
N GLY A 27 0.96 -13.88 14.12
CA GLY A 27 1.40 -12.53 13.87
C GLY A 27 2.76 -12.35 14.53
N LYS A 28 3.76 -12.01 13.73
CA LYS A 28 5.03 -11.54 14.25
C LYS A 28 4.70 -10.30 15.08
N GLU A 29 4.98 -10.33 16.37
CA GLU A 29 4.78 -9.17 17.25
C GLU A 29 5.49 -7.97 16.60
N LEU A 30 4.72 -6.94 16.24
CA LEU A 30 5.25 -5.78 15.55
C LEU A 30 6.27 -5.11 16.48
N SER A 31 7.50 -4.90 16.01
CA SER A 31 8.57 -4.35 16.85
C SER A 31 8.34 -2.89 17.24
N ASP A 32 7.41 -2.20 16.59
CA ASP A 32 7.03 -0.82 16.86
C ASP A 32 5.72 -0.77 17.67
N PRO A 33 5.75 -0.25 18.92
CA PRO A 33 4.57 -0.11 19.76
C PRO A 33 3.42 0.66 19.13
N VAL A 34 3.70 1.60 18.21
CA VAL A 34 2.66 2.36 17.51
C VAL A 34 1.92 1.47 16.51
N LEU A 35 2.65 0.63 15.77
CA LEU A 35 2.04 -0.29 14.81
C LEU A 35 1.17 -1.35 15.52
N SER A 36 1.60 -1.84 16.69
CA SER A 36 0.80 -2.75 17.51
C SER A 36 -0.52 -2.11 17.95
N LYS A 37 -0.48 -0.87 18.46
CA LYS A 37 -1.69 -0.13 18.85
C LYS A 37 -2.64 0.11 17.67
N ARG A 38 -2.11 0.46 16.49
CA ARG A 38 -2.92 0.61 15.28
C ARG A 38 -3.64 -0.69 14.92
N MET A 39 -2.94 -1.83 14.96
CA MET A 39 -3.55 -3.14 14.70
C MET A 39 -4.65 -3.48 15.71
N GLU A 40 -4.43 -3.21 17.00
CA GLU A 40 -5.46 -3.38 18.04
C GLU A 40 -6.72 -2.57 17.73
N LEU A 41 -6.57 -1.29 17.36
CA LEU A 41 -7.67 -0.42 16.98
C LEU A 41 -8.42 -0.94 15.75
N TYR A 42 -7.72 -1.33 14.67
CA TYR A 42 -8.37 -1.83 13.47
C TYR A 42 -9.19 -3.10 13.75
N HIS A 43 -8.67 -4.05 14.53
CA HIS A 43 -9.40 -5.26 14.88
C HIS A 43 -10.57 -5.00 15.84
N LYS A 44 -10.42 -4.06 16.77
CA LYS A 44 -11.52 -3.63 17.65
C LYS A 44 -12.69 -3.09 16.82
N VAL A 45 -12.40 -2.25 15.83
CA VAL A 45 -13.42 -1.64 14.96
C VAL A 45 -13.99 -2.65 13.96
N GLU A 46 -13.17 -3.54 13.41
CA GLU A 46 -13.63 -4.67 12.57
C GLU A 46 -14.65 -5.56 13.34
N ALA A 47 -14.38 -5.84 14.62
CA ALA A 47 -15.26 -6.70 15.43
C ALA A 47 -16.68 -6.12 15.62
N VAL A 48 -16.83 -4.79 15.59
CA VAL A 48 -18.13 -4.12 15.78
C VAL A 48 -18.78 -3.67 14.48
N THR A 49 -18.01 -3.37 13.43
CA THR A 49 -18.52 -2.87 12.14
C THR A 49 -18.53 -3.90 11.02
N GLN A 50 -17.81 -5.01 11.16
CA GLN A 50 -17.56 -6.00 10.11
C GLN A 50 -16.81 -5.46 8.88
N ILE A 51 -16.34 -4.21 8.90
CA ILE A 51 -15.43 -3.69 7.88
C ILE A 51 -14.06 -4.34 8.08
N PRO A 52 -13.48 -4.98 7.05
CA PRO A 52 -12.23 -5.70 7.23
C PRO A 52 -11.09 -4.80 7.73
N TRP A 53 -10.30 -5.28 8.69
CA TRP A 53 -9.21 -4.49 9.29
C TRP A 53 -8.22 -3.96 8.24
N TYR A 54 -7.98 -4.72 7.16
CA TYR A 54 -7.05 -4.33 6.10
C TYR A 54 -7.59 -3.18 5.23
N ALA A 55 -8.90 -2.95 5.20
CA ALA A 55 -9.51 -1.78 4.57
C ALA A 55 -9.26 -0.53 5.43
N LEU A 56 -9.48 -0.64 6.74
CA LEU A 56 -9.22 0.45 7.70
C LEU A 56 -7.75 0.85 7.69
N ALA A 57 -6.86 -0.14 7.78
CA ALA A 57 -5.41 0.06 7.71
C ALA A 57 -4.97 0.70 6.39
N ALA A 58 -5.57 0.31 5.26
CA ALA A 58 -5.25 0.85 3.94
C ALA A 58 -5.62 2.33 3.81
N VAL A 59 -6.81 2.71 4.27
CA VAL A 59 -7.24 4.11 4.29
C VAL A 59 -6.34 4.93 5.20
N ASP A 60 -6.09 4.44 6.41
CA ASP A 60 -5.22 5.10 7.39
C ASP A 60 -3.80 5.32 6.86
N GLN A 61 -3.21 4.29 6.24
CA GLN A 61 -1.89 4.37 5.63
C GLN A 61 -1.86 5.37 4.46
N TYR A 62 -2.91 5.41 3.62
CA TYR A 62 -3.03 6.40 2.56
C TYR A 62 -3.09 7.83 3.12
N GLU A 63 -3.87 8.05 4.18
CA GLU A 63 -4.01 9.35 4.83
C GLU A 63 -2.70 9.81 5.49
N GLU A 64 -1.95 8.91 6.15
CA GLU A 64 -0.62 9.23 6.68
C GLU A 64 0.33 9.70 5.57
N ASN A 65 0.30 9.04 4.41
CA ASN A 65 1.12 9.42 3.26
C ASN A 65 0.71 10.77 2.68
N VAL A 66 -0.58 11.07 2.60
CA VAL A 66 -1.09 12.36 2.11
C VAL A 66 -0.73 13.49 3.08
N ARG A 67 -1.01 13.31 4.38
CA ARG A 67 -0.80 14.32 5.42
C ARG A 67 0.66 14.67 5.61
N SER A 68 1.57 13.69 5.54
CA SER A 68 3.02 13.95 5.60
C SER A 68 3.53 14.84 4.45
N ASN A 69 2.74 15.05 3.39
CA ASN A 69 3.08 15.88 2.23
C ASN A 69 2.09 17.05 1.99
N ARG A 70 1.17 17.31 2.93
CA ARG A 70 0.13 18.37 2.84
C ARG A 70 0.12 19.22 4.10
N LYS A 71 0.70 20.42 4.02
CA LYS A 71 0.77 21.38 5.14
C LYS A 71 -0.51 22.20 5.36
N ASP A 72 -1.45 22.11 4.43
CA ASP A 72 -2.77 22.77 4.50
C ASP A 72 -3.78 21.96 5.33
N LEU A 73 -3.45 20.74 5.74
CA LEU A 73 -4.27 19.91 6.62
C LEU A 73 -3.88 20.15 8.08
N PRO A 74 -4.81 19.99 9.04
CA PRO A 74 -4.48 20.09 10.46
C PRO A 74 -3.52 18.98 10.89
N ASP A 75 -2.79 19.22 11.98
CA ASP A 75 -1.96 18.19 12.61
C ASP A 75 -2.82 17.03 13.13
N LYS A 76 -2.27 15.82 13.12
CA LYS A 76 -2.97 14.66 13.69
C LYS A 76 -2.94 14.71 15.22
N ALA A 77 -4.07 14.39 15.84
CA ALA A 77 -4.19 14.37 17.30
C ALA A 77 -3.66 13.07 17.93
N GLY A 78 -3.81 11.94 17.23
CA GLY A 78 -3.46 10.61 17.72
C GLY A 78 -2.60 9.79 16.75
N ILE A 79 -2.74 8.47 16.84
CA ILE A 79 -2.01 7.52 15.99
C ILE A 79 -2.75 7.20 14.70
N ILE A 80 -4.04 7.52 14.59
CA ILE A 80 -4.81 7.41 13.35
C ILE A 80 -4.67 8.70 12.55
N SER A 81 -4.50 8.53 11.25
CA SER A 81 -4.20 9.58 10.28
C SER A 81 -5.41 9.94 9.42
N ILE A 82 -6.46 9.11 9.42
CA ILE A 82 -7.74 9.41 8.77
C ILE A 82 -8.21 10.81 9.18
N TYR A 83 -8.48 11.64 8.18
CA TYR A 83 -8.96 13.01 8.37
C TYR A 83 -10.38 13.13 7.82
N ILE A 84 -11.30 13.54 8.69
CA ILE A 84 -12.66 13.89 8.34
C ILE A 84 -12.80 15.41 8.57
N PRO A 85 -13.08 16.21 7.52
CA PRO A 85 -13.33 17.64 7.66
C PRO A 85 -14.43 17.96 8.67
N ASP A 86 -14.30 19.08 9.38
CA ASP A 86 -15.27 19.48 10.42
C ASP A 86 -16.69 19.63 9.85
N GLU A 87 -16.82 20.10 8.61
CA GLU A 87 -18.10 20.26 7.91
C GLU A 87 -18.76 18.92 7.56
N ILE A 88 -17.96 17.86 7.41
CA ILE A 88 -18.46 16.49 7.22
C ILE A 88 -18.76 15.84 8.58
N TRP A 89 -17.87 16.04 9.55
CA TRP A 89 -18.01 15.46 10.89
C TRP A 89 -19.23 16.01 11.62
N SER A 90 -19.32 17.33 11.79
CA SER A 90 -20.37 18.01 12.55
C SER A 90 -21.62 18.31 11.73
N GLY A 91 -21.50 18.32 10.39
CA GLY A 91 -22.57 18.64 9.45
C GLY A 91 -22.43 20.03 8.83
N PRO A 92 -22.81 20.23 7.55
CA PRO A 92 -22.51 21.45 6.80
C PRO A 92 -23.15 22.73 7.35
N GLU A 93 -24.29 22.60 8.02
CA GLU A 93 -25.04 23.73 8.60
C GLU A 93 -24.93 23.80 10.13
N ASN A 94 -24.02 23.02 10.73
CA ASN A 94 -23.84 23.03 12.18
C ASN A 94 -23.18 24.35 12.61
N PRO A 95 -23.80 25.15 13.50
CA PRO A 95 -23.20 26.39 13.99
C PRO A 95 -21.95 26.16 14.84
N ASN A 96 -21.71 24.93 15.31
CA ASN A 96 -20.51 24.51 16.01
C ASN A 96 -19.71 23.48 15.18
N PRO A 97 -18.65 23.90 14.46
CA PRO A 97 -17.81 22.97 13.69
C PRO A 97 -17.08 21.91 14.53
N LYS A 98 -16.98 22.11 15.84
CA LYS A 98 -16.33 21.20 16.80
C LYS A 98 -17.36 20.55 17.74
N ASP A 99 -18.58 20.37 17.27
CA ASP A 99 -19.62 19.65 18.00
C ASP A 99 -19.16 18.22 18.29
N ASP A 100 -19.22 17.85 19.57
CA ASP A 100 -18.87 16.53 20.08
C ASP A 100 -20.11 15.75 20.57
N ALA A 101 -21.33 16.31 20.46
CA ALA A 101 -22.55 15.67 20.92
C ALA A 101 -23.23 14.88 19.77
N PRO A 102 -23.26 13.52 19.80
CA PRO A 102 -23.73 12.72 18.66
C PRO A 102 -25.15 13.04 18.18
N LEU A 103 -26.06 13.38 19.10
CA LEU A 103 -27.43 13.77 18.75
C LEU A 103 -27.48 15.13 18.05
N SER A 104 -26.64 16.08 18.45
CA SER A 104 -26.55 17.41 17.84
C SER A 104 -25.94 17.30 16.45
N ILE A 105 -24.82 16.60 16.32
CA ILE A 105 -24.17 16.29 15.04
C ILE A 105 -25.17 15.71 14.03
N LYS A 106 -25.97 14.72 14.45
CA LYS A 106 -26.98 14.08 13.59
C LYS A 106 -28.09 15.02 13.14
N VAL A 107 -28.46 16.03 13.94
CA VAL A 107 -29.48 17.04 13.55
C VAL A 107 -29.02 17.86 12.34
N PHE A 108 -27.70 18.03 12.18
CA PHE A 108 -27.10 18.78 11.08
C PHE A 108 -26.56 17.89 9.95
N ASP A 109 -26.99 16.63 9.89
CA ASP A 109 -26.52 15.63 8.91
C ASP A 109 -25.00 15.37 8.96
N GLY A 110 -24.36 15.64 10.11
CA GLY A 110 -22.97 15.26 10.35
C GLY A 110 -22.82 13.76 10.57
N ILE A 111 -21.63 13.23 10.24
CA ILE A 111 -21.36 11.79 10.34
C ILE A 111 -20.70 11.38 11.66
N GLY A 112 -20.23 12.32 12.49
CA GLY A 112 -19.49 12.03 13.72
C GLY A 112 -20.25 11.11 14.67
N MET A 113 -19.60 10.04 15.12
CA MET A 113 -20.15 9.04 16.04
C MET A 113 -19.18 8.72 17.18
N ASP A 114 -19.76 8.44 18.34
CA ASP A 114 -19.07 7.94 19.55
C ASP A 114 -18.66 6.48 19.35
N GLY A 115 -17.36 6.27 19.19
CA GLY A 115 -16.74 4.98 18.92
C GLY A 115 -16.25 4.25 20.16
N ASP A 116 -15.87 4.97 21.21
CA ASP A 116 -15.36 4.39 22.47
C ASP A 116 -16.41 4.25 23.57
N GLY A 117 -17.59 4.86 23.39
CA GLY A 117 -18.75 4.79 24.27
C GLY A 117 -18.73 5.76 25.43
N ASP A 118 -17.93 6.83 25.39
CA ASP A 118 -17.83 7.84 26.46
C ASP A 118 -18.95 8.90 26.44
N GLY A 119 -19.80 8.87 25.41
CA GLY A 119 -20.92 9.79 25.18
C GLY A 119 -20.59 10.94 24.23
N LYS A 120 -19.38 11.00 23.67
CA LYS A 120 -18.92 12.05 22.76
C LYS A 120 -18.42 11.49 21.43
N ALA A 121 -18.46 12.33 20.40
CA ALA A 121 -17.88 12.06 19.09
C ALA A 121 -16.78 13.11 18.82
N GLU A 122 -15.56 12.81 19.22
CA GLU A 122 -14.42 13.73 19.16
C GLU A 122 -13.51 13.46 17.96
N VAL A 123 -13.29 14.45 17.09
CA VAL A 123 -12.32 14.38 15.96
C VAL A 123 -10.87 14.19 16.41
N SER A 124 -10.58 14.33 17.70
CA SER A 124 -9.27 14.08 18.30
C SER A 124 -9.10 12.66 18.86
N ASN A 125 -10.19 11.87 18.90
CA ASN A 125 -10.19 10.51 19.41
C ASN A 125 -10.03 9.51 18.25
N ASP A 126 -8.98 8.70 18.32
CA ASP A 126 -8.65 7.72 17.27
C ASP A 126 -9.75 6.65 17.08
N GLU A 127 -10.46 6.27 18.15
CA GLU A 127 -11.56 5.30 18.09
C GLU A 127 -12.79 5.89 17.42
N ASP A 128 -13.17 7.12 17.78
CA ASP A 128 -14.30 7.83 17.16
C ASP A 128 -14.06 8.04 15.67
N ILE A 129 -12.84 8.44 15.27
CA ILE A 129 -12.47 8.63 13.87
C ILE A 129 -12.63 7.32 13.09
N LEU A 130 -12.02 6.23 13.57
CA LEU A 130 -12.08 4.94 12.90
C LEU A 130 -13.50 4.40 12.86
N TYR A 131 -14.24 4.47 13.97
CA TYR A 131 -15.61 3.99 14.06
C TYR A 131 -16.51 4.77 13.11
N THR A 132 -16.45 6.10 13.13
CA THR A 132 -17.20 6.99 12.23
C THR A 132 -16.92 6.65 10.76
N PHE A 133 -15.65 6.57 10.37
CA PHE A 133 -15.29 6.25 8.98
C PHE A 133 -15.71 4.83 8.58
N SER A 134 -15.65 3.88 9.51
CA SER A 134 -16.09 2.50 9.28
C SER A 134 -17.60 2.41 9.09
N GLN A 135 -18.39 3.15 9.88
CA GLN A 135 -19.84 3.24 9.70
C GLN A 135 -20.21 3.88 8.35
N TYR A 136 -19.44 4.89 7.92
CA TYR A 136 -19.59 5.45 6.58
C TYR A 136 -19.37 4.38 5.49
N LEU A 137 -18.28 3.61 5.55
CA LEU A 137 -18.04 2.52 4.59
C LEU A 137 -19.11 1.42 4.68
N LEU A 138 -19.54 1.05 5.89
CA LEU A 138 -20.56 0.03 6.13
C LEU A 138 -21.89 0.36 5.48
N SER A 139 -22.22 1.65 5.32
CA SER A 139 -23.42 2.08 4.60
C SER A 139 -23.46 1.64 3.13
N TYR A 140 -22.30 1.35 2.53
CA TYR A 140 -22.17 0.80 1.18
C TYR A 140 -22.14 -0.73 1.18
N GLY A 141 -21.51 -1.34 2.17
CA GLY A 141 -21.35 -2.78 2.30
C GLY A 141 -19.95 -3.17 2.79
N THR A 142 -19.75 -4.46 3.06
CA THR A 142 -18.50 -4.98 3.66
C THR A 142 -17.60 -5.72 2.67
N ASP A 143 -18.09 -6.01 1.46
CA ASP A 143 -17.28 -6.58 0.39
C ASP A 143 -16.44 -5.51 -0.32
N GLU A 144 -15.40 -5.98 -1.02
CA GLU A 144 -14.39 -5.11 -1.63
C GLU A 144 -14.96 -4.17 -2.70
N ASP A 145 -15.98 -4.58 -3.45
CA ASP A 145 -16.60 -3.75 -4.48
C ASP A 145 -17.39 -2.60 -3.85
N ASN A 146 -18.19 -2.89 -2.83
CA ASN A 146 -18.93 -1.86 -2.08
C ASN A 146 -18.03 -0.91 -1.31
N ILE A 147 -16.95 -1.41 -0.68
CA ILE A 147 -15.94 -0.55 -0.04
C ILE A 147 -15.33 0.40 -1.06
N ARG A 148 -14.98 -0.07 -2.27
CA ARG A 148 -14.45 0.78 -3.33
C ARG A 148 -15.44 1.85 -3.78
N ILE A 149 -16.73 1.56 -3.80
CA ILE A 149 -17.79 2.56 -4.09
C ILE A 149 -17.79 3.63 -2.99
N GLY A 150 -17.78 3.25 -1.71
CA GLY A 150 -17.73 4.21 -0.60
C GLY A 150 -16.48 5.07 -0.62
N LEU A 151 -15.32 4.49 -0.91
CA LEU A 151 -14.07 5.24 -1.07
C LEU A 151 -14.13 6.23 -2.25
N TRP A 152 -14.74 5.83 -3.37
CA TRP A 152 -14.91 6.74 -4.51
C TRP A 152 -15.85 7.90 -4.18
N ASP A 153 -16.94 7.62 -3.46
CA ASP A 153 -17.87 8.67 -3.04
C ASP A 153 -17.22 9.66 -2.08
N TYR A 154 -16.39 9.18 -1.15
CA TYR A 154 -15.64 10.01 -0.21
C TYR A 154 -14.53 10.84 -0.88
N TYR A 155 -13.64 10.19 -1.62
CA TYR A 155 -12.44 10.83 -2.18
C TYR A 155 -12.64 11.50 -3.53
N ARG A 156 -13.68 11.11 -4.28
CA ARG A 156 -13.99 11.60 -5.64
C ARG A 156 -12.80 11.49 -6.62
N ARG A 157 -11.94 10.47 -6.43
CA ARG A 157 -10.72 10.30 -7.23
C ARG A 157 -10.33 8.83 -7.42
N ASP A 158 -10.40 8.36 -8.67
CA ASP A 158 -10.09 6.98 -9.04
C ASP A 158 -8.67 6.55 -8.64
N GLN A 159 -7.68 7.43 -8.82
CA GLN A 159 -6.29 7.12 -8.44
C GLN A 159 -6.16 6.86 -6.94
N THR A 160 -6.89 7.60 -6.09
CA THR A 160 -6.92 7.39 -4.64
C THR A 160 -7.52 6.04 -4.29
N VAL A 161 -8.66 5.69 -4.88
CA VAL A 161 -9.30 4.37 -4.68
C VAL A 161 -8.36 3.25 -5.14
N GLY A 162 -7.65 3.45 -6.26
CA GLY A 162 -6.63 2.52 -6.75
C GLY A 162 -5.52 2.27 -5.73
N ILE A 163 -4.90 3.34 -5.23
CA ILE A 163 -3.82 3.26 -4.23
C ILE A 163 -4.30 2.55 -2.95
N ILE A 164 -5.46 2.93 -2.42
CA ILE A 164 -6.02 2.30 -1.22
C ILE A 164 -6.28 0.80 -1.47
N SER A 165 -6.80 0.44 -2.65
CA SER A 165 -7.03 -0.97 -3.01
C SER A 165 -5.73 -1.78 -3.10
N GLU A 166 -4.64 -1.16 -3.53
CA GLU A 166 -3.32 -1.80 -3.52
C GLU A 166 -2.79 -2.02 -2.11
N PHE A 167 -3.02 -1.07 -1.19
CA PHE A 167 -2.68 -1.23 0.22
C PHE A 167 -3.53 -2.33 0.87
N MET A 168 -4.84 -2.36 0.59
CA MET A 168 -5.74 -3.45 1.03
C MET A 168 -5.20 -4.80 0.59
N LYS A 169 -4.76 -4.91 -0.66
CA LYS A 169 -4.19 -6.14 -1.22
C LYS A 169 -2.92 -6.57 -0.50
N LEU A 170 -2.01 -5.64 -0.21
CA LEU A 170 -0.77 -5.92 0.52
C LEU A 170 -1.06 -6.37 1.95
N PHE A 171 -1.86 -5.61 2.70
CA PHE A 171 -2.17 -5.92 4.10
C PHE A 171 -2.94 -7.24 4.23
N LYS A 172 -3.90 -7.50 3.35
CA LYS A 172 -4.61 -8.79 3.30
C LYS A 172 -3.67 -9.97 3.00
N ALA A 173 -2.67 -9.79 2.14
CA ALA A 173 -1.74 -10.85 1.78
C ALA A 173 -0.74 -11.18 2.89
N TYR A 174 -0.26 -10.18 3.63
CA TYR A 174 0.78 -10.37 4.66
C TYR A 174 0.22 -10.50 6.08
N GLY A 175 -1.01 -10.04 6.35
CA GLY A 175 -1.62 -10.11 7.68
C GLY A 175 -1.07 -9.10 8.69
N HIS A 176 -0.26 -8.13 8.25
CA HIS A 176 0.31 -7.07 9.08
C HIS A 176 0.60 -5.80 8.25
N ILE A 177 0.81 -4.69 8.94
CA ILE A 177 1.07 -3.36 8.33
C ILE A 177 2.56 -3.00 8.18
N ASP A 178 3.47 -3.74 8.84
CA ASP A 178 4.92 -3.49 8.74
C ASP A 178 5.50 -4.01 7.41
N LEU A 179 5.34 -3.22 6.35
CA LEU A 179 5.84 -3.52 5.00
C LEU A 179 6.84 -2.45 4.51
N GLY A 180 7.57 -1.84 5.46
CA GLY A 180 8.53 -0.76 5.19
C GLY A 180 9.92 -1.21 4.73
N GLU A 181 10.17 -2.52 4.59
CA GLU A 181 11.48 -3.02 4.15
C GLU A 181 11.79 -2.65 2.70
N HIS A 182 13.07 -2.39 2.44
CA HIS A 182 13.56 -2.01 1.12
C HIS A 182 14.82 -2.79 0.71
N ALA A 183 15.00 -2.91 -0.60
CA ALA A 183 16.15 -3.54 -1.26
C ALA A 183 16.76 -2.61 -2.31
N PHE A 184 18.05 -2.79 -2.59
CA PHE A 184 18.71 -2.14 -3.72
C PHE A 184 18.29 -2.80 -5.04
N PRO A 185 17.98 -2.05 -6.12
CA PRO A 185 17.35 -2.61 -7.32
C PRO A 185 18.24 -3.56 -8.13
N LEU A 186 19.56 -3.58 -7.90
CA LEU A 186 20.50 -4.53 -8.51
C LEU A 186 21.13 -5.41 -7.43
N PRO A 187 21.54 -6.66 -7.73
CA PRO A 187 22.28 -7.48 -6.77
C PRO A 187 23.59 -6.81 -6.33
N ILE A 188 23.78 -6.61 -5.02
CA ILE A 188 25.04 -6.08 -4.49
C ILE A 188 26.22 -7.00 -4.83
N ARG A 189 27.44 -6.44 -4.88
CA ARG A 189 28.68 -7.11 -5.33
C ARG A 189 28.70 -7.53 -6.80
N THR A 190 27.90 -6.87 -7.65
CA THR A 190 28.01 -6.97 -9.11
C THR A 190 28.61 -5.68 -9.66
N ASP A 191 29.02 -5.71 -10.94
CA ASP A 191 29.59 -4.53 -11.60
C ASP A 191 28.48 -3.56 -12.02
N TYR A 192 28.38 -2.45 -11.28
CA TYR A 192 27.50 -1.33 -11.60
C TYR A 192 28.11 -0.02 -11.12
N SER A 193 27.66 1.09 -11.72
CA SER A 193 28.03 2.43 -11.29
C SER A 193 26.86 3.39 -11.41
N TYR A 194 26.76 4.34 -10.47
CA TYR A 194 25.75 5.38 -10.49
C TYR A 194 26.23 6.58 -9.67
N ARG A 195 25.70 7.75 -10.00
CA ARG A 195 25.91 9.02 -9.29
C ARG A 195 24.58 9.76 -9.26
N SER A 196 24.47 10.83 -8.48
CA SER A 196 23.29 11.70 -8.59
C SER A 196 23.27 12.31 -9.98
N THR A 197 22.19 12.07 -10.71
CA THR A 197 21.91 12.60 -12.04
C THR A 197 20.55 13.30 -12.09
N TRP A 198 19.98 13.59 -10.93
CA TRP A 198 18.70 14.25 -10.81
C TRP A 198 18.78 15.66 -11.39
N GLY A 199 17.81 16.02 -12.24
CA GLY A 199 17.79 17.34 -12.88
C GLY A 199 18.71 17.48 -14.10
N ASP A 200 19.54 16.48 -14.42
CA ASP A 200 20.40 16.50 -15.61
C ASP A 200 19.56 16.65 -16.88
N ALA A 201 20.10 17.33 -17.90
CA ALA A 201 19.39 17.52 -19.16
C ALA A 201 19.23 16.20 -19.94
N ARG A 202 18.02 15.90 -20.40
CA ARG A 202 17.74 14.77 -21.30
C ARG A 202 17.56 15.26 -22.74
N GLY A 203 18.50 14.89 -23.63
CA GLY A 203 18.53 15.42 -25.01
C GLY A 203 17.49 14.85 -25.98
N PHE A 204 17.00 13.61 -25.77
CA PHE A 204 16.01 13.01 -26.67
C PHE A 204 14.60 13.54 -26.36
N GLY A 205 13.89 14.10 -27.35
CA GLY A 205 12.51 14.56 -27.17
C GLY A 205 12.33 15.93 -26.51
N GLY A 206 13.33 16.82 -26.59
CA GLY A 206 13.23 18.22 -26.15
C GLY A 206 13.92 18.52 -24.82
N ARG A 207 13.71 19.73 -24.26
CA ARG A 207 14.27 20.13 -22.95
C ARG A 207 13.48 19.46 -21.83
N ARG A 208 14.01 18.34 -21.33
CA ARG A 208 13.46 17.60 -20.18
C ARG A 208 14.53 17.46 -19.12
N ILE A 209 14.12 17.48 -17.86
CA ILE A 209 14.99 17.12 -16.74
C ILE A 209 15.00 15.61 -16.56
N HIS A 210 16.07 15.10 -15.97
CA HIS A 210 16.17 13.70 -15.57
C HIS A 210 15.49 13.49 -14.20
N GLU A 211 14.28 12.95 -14.24
CA GLU A 211 13.47 12.59 -13.05
C GLU A 211 13.84 11.21 -12.51
N GLY A 212 15.14 10.96 -12.31
CA GLY A 212 15.60 9.68 -11.79
C GLY A 212 17.11 9.58 -11.63
N THR A 213 17.58 8.36 -11.41
CA THR A 213 18.99 8.00 -11.38
C THR A 213 19.24 6.85 -12.35
N ASP A 214 20.27 7.00 -13.19
CA ASP A 214 20.70 5.95 -14.11
C ASP A 214 21.78 5.10 -13.44
N ILE A 215 21.52 3.79 -13.32
CA ILE A 215 22.44 2.81 -12.76
C ILE A 215 23.01 1.98 -13.91
N PHE A 216 24.24 2.30 -14.32
CA PHE A 216 24.93 1.62 -15.43
C PHE A 216 25.38 0.24 -14.99
N ALA A 217 25.07 -0.76 -15.80
CA ALA A 217 25.35 -2.17 -15.55
C ALA A 217 25.33 -2.96 -16.87
N HIS A 218 25.91 -4.16 -16.86
CA HIS A 218 25.91 -5.05 -18.03
C HIS A 218 24.49 -5.51 -18.40
N TYR A 219 24.27 -5.77 -19.69
CA TYR A 219 23.03 -6.37 -20.19
C TYR A 219 22.67 -7.65 -19.43
N GLY A 220 21.38 -7.82 -19.15
CA GLY A 220 20.87 -9.05 -18.53
C GLY A 220 21.08 -9.14 -17.02
N LEU A 221 21.79 -8.19 -16.39
CA LEU A 221 21.88 -8.15 -14.93
C LEU A 221 20.47 -8.10 -14.32
N PRO A 222 20.12 -8.97 -13.36
CA PRO A 222 18.78 -8.99 -12.78
C PRO A 222 18.41 -7.64 -12.13
N VAL A 223 17.20 -7.16 -12.43
CA VAL A 223 16.58 -6.01 -11.76
C VAL A 223 15.58 -6.55 -10.75
N ARG A 224 15.63 -6.02 -9.52
CA ARG A 224 14.84 -6.44 -8.36
C ARG A 224 13.87 -5.35 -7.93
N SER A 225 12.72 -5.74 -7.37
CA SER A 225 11.85 -4.80 -6.67
C SER A 225 12.58 -4.19 -5.47
N THR A 226 12.37 -2.91 -5.23
CA THR A 226 12.98 -2.16 -4.13
C THR A 226 12.17 -2.21 -2.85
N CYS A 227 10.94 -2.71 -2.89
CA CYS A 227 9.96 -2.62 -1.81
C CYS A 227 8.94 -3.76 -1.90
N TYR A 228 8.15 -3.93 -0.82
CA TYR A 228 6.85 -4.57 -0.93
C TYR A 228 5.94 -3.64 -1.73
N GLY A 229 5.23 -4.18 -2.72
CA GLY A 229 4.37 -3.34 -3.55
C GLY A 229 3.51 -4.09 -4.54
N VAL A 230 2.68 -3.34 -5.25
CA VAL A 230 1.84 -3.86 -6.34
C VAL A 230 2.34 -3.32 -7.68
N VAL A 231 2.43 -4.20 -8.68
CA VAL A 231 2.79 -3.82 -10.05
C VAL A 231 1.62 -3.04 -10.68
N GLU A 232 1.64 -1.71 -10.65
CA GLU A 232 0.63 -0.87 -11.31
C GLU A 232 0.75 -0.92 -12.84
N MET A 233 2.00 -0.99 -13.32
CA MET A 233 2.30 -0.75 -14.71
C MET A 233 3.36 -1.71 -15.23
N LYS A 234 3.12 -2.28 -16.41
CA LYS A 234 4.09 -3.09 -17.14
C LYS A 234 3.89 -2.89 -18.64
N GLY A 235 4.94 -2.53 -19.37
CA GLY A 235 4.83 -2.44 -20.83
C GLY A 235 5.87 -1.55 -21.48
N TRP A 236 5.59 -1.21 -22.73
CA TRP A 236 6.44 -0.33 -23.53
C TRP A 236 5.99 1.13 -23.44
N ASN A 237 6.92 2.07 -23.33
CA ASN A 237 6.70 3.44 -23.79
C ASN A 237 7.89 3.95 -24.62
N ARG A 238 7.67 5.02 -25.39
CA ARG A 238 8.68 5.56 -26.31
C ARG A 238 9.97 5.99 -25.61
N PHE A 239 9.90 6.49 -24.39
CA PHE A 239 11.07 7.06 -23.70
C PHE A 239 11.81 6.04 -22.85
N GLY A 240 11.11 5.34 -21.96
CA GLY A 240 11.66 4.33 -21.05
C GLY A 240 11.73 2.91 -21.63
N GLY A 241 11.26 2.67 -22.85
CA GLY A 241 11.28 1.33 -23.45
C GLY A 241 10.44 0.35 -22.65
N TRP A 242 10.95 -0.86 -22.40
CA TRP A 242 10.33 -1.80 -21.48
C TRP A 242 10.49 -1.30 -20.05
N ARG A 243 9.36 -1.09 -19.38
CA ARG A 243 9.31 -0.51 -18.04
C ARG A 243 8.29 -1.19 -17.15
N ILE A 244 8.55 -1.13 -15.86
CA ILE A 244 7.64 -1.55 -14.80
C ILE A 244 7.46 -0.43 -13.77
N GLY A 245 6.27 -0.34 -13.22
CA GLY A 245 5.90 0.58 -12.15
C GLY A 245 5.35 -0.21 -10.98
N ILE A 246 5.87 0.04 -9.79
CA ILE A 246 5.47 -0.64 -8.55
C ILE A 246 5.14 0.42 -7.51
N ARG A 247 3.99 0.34 -6.84
CA ARG A 247 3.65 1.22 -5.73
C ARG A 247 3.81 0.53 -4.38
N ASP A 248 4.46 1.20 -3.44
CA ASP A 248 4.67 0.72 -2.06
C ASP A 248 3.66 1.31 -1.06
N ILE A 249 3.66 0.83 0.18
CA ILE A 249 2.78 1.32 1.25
C ILE A 249 3.06 2.77 1.69
N ASN A 250 4.18 3.37 1.27
CA ASN A 250 4.52 4.78 1.54
C ASN A 250 4.01 5.72 0.43
N ASN A 251 3.12 5.21 -0.42
CA ASN A 251 2.60 5.86 -1.62
C ASN A 251 3.70 6.30 -2.59
N THR A 252 4.82 5.58 -2.60
CA THR A 252 5.92 5.81 -3.54
C THR A 252 5.72 4.90 -4.74
N TYR A 253 5.67 5.50 -5.91
CA TYR A 253 5.70 4.80 -7.19
C TYR A 253 7.15 4.68 -7.68
N HIS A 254 7.62 3.45 -7.75
CA HIS A 254 8.96 3.05 -8.15
C HIS A 254 8.95 2.69 -9.64
N TYR A 255 9.67 3.48 -10.43
CA TYR A 255 9.72 3.37 -11.88
C TYR A 255 11.03 2.74 -12.34
N PHE A 256 10.95 1.61 -13.04
CA PHE A 256 12.13 0.92 -13.60
C PHE A 256 11.99 0.89 -15.11
N ALA A 257 12.98 1.42 -15.82
CA ALA A 257 12.94 1.54 -17.27
C ALA A 257 14.23 1.03 -17.94
N HIS A 258 14.20 1.01 -19.26
CA HIS A 258 15.23 0.51 -20.15
C HIS A 258 15.50 -0.98 -20.00
N LEU A 259 14.53 -1.74 -19.49
CA LEU A 259 14.68 -3.17 -19.26
C LEU A 259 14.93 -3.91 -20.59
N ASN A 260 15.73 -4.96 -20.54
CA ASN A 260 15.87 -5.89 -21.67
C ASN A 260 14.62 -6.76 -21.84
N GLY A 261 13.93 -7.05 -20.73
CA GLY A 261 12.70 -7.80 -20.66
C GLY A 261 12.21 -7.94 -19.22
N PHE A 262 11.03 -8.54 -19.07
CA PHE A 262 10.42 -8.79 -17.77
C PHE A 262 10.77 -10.19 -17.26
N ALA A 263 10.84 -10.35 -15.94
CA ALA A 263 10.95 -11.68 -15.35
C ALA A 263 9.68 -12.49 -15.62
N LYS A 264 9.83 -13.82 -15.69
CA LYS A 264 8.72 -14.74 -15.98
C LYS A 264 7.64 -14.61 -14.90
N GLY A 265 6.38 -14.54 -15.32
CA GLY A 265 5.22 -14.48 -14.43
C GLY A 265 4.83 -13.07 -13.97
N ILE A 266 5.71 -12.08 -14.11
CA ILE A 266 5.41 -10.69 -13.73
C ILE A 266 4.25 -10.12 -14.55
N LYS A 267 3.21 -9.63 -13.87
CA LYS A 267 2.00 -9.03 -14.48
C LYS A 267 1.46 -7.88 -13.63
N THR A 268 0.69 -6.99 -14.25
CA THR A 268 -0.04 -5.92 -13.55
C THR A 268 -0.96 -6.48 -12.48
N GLY A 269 -1.05 -5.80 -11.35
CA GLY A 269 -1.79 -6.20 -10.15
C GLY A 269 -1.07 -7.25 -9.31
N GLN A 270 0.12 -7.73 -9.67
CA GLN A 270 0.86 -8.70 -8.86
C GLN A 270 1.53 -8.02 -7.66
N ILE A 271 1.51 -8.69 -6.50
CA ILE A 271 2.33 -8.31 -5.34
C ILE A 271 3.78 -8.74 -5.58
N VAL A 272 4.72 -7.85 -5.25
CA VAL A 272 6.15 -8.10 -5.29
C VAL A 272 6.79 -7.80 -3.94
N GLU A 273 7.90 -8.46 -3.66
CA GLU A 273 8.67 -8.31 -2.40
C GLU A 273 10.03 -7.64 -2.65
N PRO A 274 10.62 -6.97 -1.64
CA PRO A 274 11.97 -6.43 -1.74
C PRO A 274 12.97 -7.52 -2.17
N GLY A 275 13.71 -7.27 -3.25
CA GLY A 275 14.70 -8.21 -3.79
C GLY A 275 14.14 -9.22 -4.80
N GLN A 276 12.82 -9.32 -4.99
CA GLN A 276 12.23 -10.17 -6.02
C GLN A 276 12.63 -9.69 -7.42
N VAL A 277 13.10 -10.61 -8.28
CA VAL A 277 13.49 -10.27 -9.66
C VAL A 277 12.26 -9.91 -10.50
N ILE A 278 12.27 -8.73 -11.11
CA ILE A 278 11.17 -8.18 -11.93
C ILE A 278 11.52 -8.04 -13.41
N GLY A 279 12.80 -8.09 -13.75
CA GLY A 279 13.30 -7.97 -15.11
C GLY A 279 14.82 -8.03 -15.15
N SER A 280 15.40 -7.46 -16.20
CA SER A 280 16.85 -7.36 -16.32
C SER A 280 17.28 -6.07 -17.01
N VAL A 281 18.47 -5.59 -16.68
CA VAL A 281 19.09 -4.39 -17.28
C VAL A 281 19.17 -4.55 -18.80
N GLY A 282 18.87 -3.47 -19.52
CA GLY A 282 18.93 -3.41 -20.97
C GLY A 282 19.26 -2.01 -21.46
N SER A 283 18.87 -1.74 -22.71
CA SER A 283 19.03 -0.44 -23.38
C SER A 283 17.81 -0.10 -24.23
N SER A 284 16.63 -0.57 -23.80
CA SER A 284 15.41 -0.43 -24.58
C SER A 284 14.82 0.97 -24.46
N GLY A 285 14.30 1.52 -25.56
CA GLY A 285 13.62 2.82 -25.59
C GLY A 285 14.05 3.72 -26.75
N TYR A 286 13.64 4.97 -26.66
CA TYR A 286 13.86 6.04 -27.66
C TYR A 286 13.37 5.67 -29.07
N GLY A 287 12.20 5.04 -29.16
CA GLY A 287 11.63 4.60 -30.44
C GLY A 287 10.34 3.80 -30.33
N PRO A 288 9.89 3.19 -31.44
CA PRO A 288 8.76 2.25 -31.45
C PRO A 288 9.06 0.98 -30.62
N PRO A 289 8.03 0.21 -30.24
CA PRO A 289 8.17 -1.03 -29.46
C PRO A 289 9.31 -1.94 -29.95
N GLY A 290 10.18 -2.36 -29.03
CA GLY A 290 11.33 -3.22 -29.31
C GLY A 290 12.63 -2.51 -29.67
N THR A 291 12.64 -1.17 -29.76
CA THR A 291 13.87 -0.40 -29.99
C THR A 291 14.90 -0.63 -28.87
N ALA A 292 16.14 -0.99 -29.20
CA ALA A 292 17.22 -1.14 -28.22
C ALA A 292 18.57 -0.68 -28.80
N GLY A 293 19.58 -0.50 -27.94
CA GLY A 293 20.97 -0.23 -28.34
C GLY A 293 21.27 1.24 -28.69
N LYS A 294 20.35 2.18 -28.41
CA LYS A 294 20.55 3.61 -28.69
C LYS A 294 21.40 4.35 -27.65
N PHE A 295 21.73 3.69 -26.54
CA PHE A 295 22.49 4.21 -25.42
C PHE A 295 23.12 3.04 -24.64
N PRO A 296 24.15 3.29 -23.80
CA PRO A 296 24.76 2.24 -22.98
C PRO A 296 23.74 1.54 -22.07
N PRO A 297 23.92 0.25 -21.74
CA PRO A 297 22.99 -0.46 -20.88
C PRO A 297 22.97 0.14 -19.47
N HIS A 298 21.77 0.41 -18.97
CA HIS A 298 21.55 0.93 -17.63
C HIS A 298 20.11 0.64 -17.19
N LEU A 299 19.90 0.63 -15.87
CA LEU A 299 18.59 0.76 -15.26
C LEU A 299 18.32 2.24 -15.04
N HIS A 300 17.30 2.80 -15.68
CA HIS A 300 16.74 4.08 -15.22
C HIS A 300 15.76 3.80 -14.08
N TYR A 301 16.02 4.41 -12.93
CA TYR A 301 15.20 4.27 -11.73
C TYR A 301 14.65 5.63 -11.31
N GLY A 302 13.32 5.77 -11.27
CA GLY A 302 12.60 6.98 -10.87
C GLY A 302 11.71 6.73 -9.66
N MET A 303 11.43 7.80 -8.90
CA MET A 303 10.54 7.75 -7.74
C MET A 303 9.55 8.91 -7.80
N TYR A 304 8.27 8.59 -7.58
CA TYR A 304 7.15 9.52 -7.65
C TYR A 304 6.25 9.35 -6.42
N LYS A 305 5.59 10.41 -5.98
CA LYS A 305 4.61 10.38 -4.88
C LYS A 305 3.34 11.11 -5.28
N ASP A 306 2.25 10.73 -4.63
CA ASP A 306 0.94 11.37 -4.76
C ASP A 306 0.46 11.92 -3.40
N ASN A 307 -0.18 13.08 -3.40
CA ASN A 307 -0.70 13.74 -2.18
C ASN A 307 -2.22 13.94 -2.22
N GLY A 308 -2.92 13.11 -3.01
CA GLY A 308 -4.36 13.21 -3.23
C GLY A 308 -4.78 14.34 -4.17
N LYS A 309 -3.86 15.23 -4.59
CA LYS A 309 -4.12 16.31 -5.56
C LYS A 309 -3.27 16.16 -6.83
N THR A 310 -1.98 15.91 -6.65
CA THR A 310 -0.99 15.91 -7.73
C THR A 310 0.09 14.88 -7.47
N GLU A 311 0.63 14.30 -8.54
CA GLU A 311 1.83 13.47 -8.49
C GLU A 311 3.08 14.32 -8.75
N TRP A 312 4.19 14.02 -8.06
CA TRP A 312 5.49 14.64 -8.31
C TRP A 312 6.62 13.62 -8.24
N SER A 313 7.66 13.86 -9.03
CA SER A 313 8.91 13.10 -8.99
C SER A 313 9.86 13.66 -7.93
N PHE A 314 10.71 12.83 -7.32
CA PHE A 314 11.77 13.26 -6.38
C PHE A 314 13.06 12.44 -6.52
N ASP A 315 14.19 12.99 -6.05
CA ASP A 315 15.53 12.41 -6.25
C ASP A 315 15.67 11.02 -5.60
N PRO A 316 15.86 9.95 -6.39
CA PRO A 316 16.02 8.60 -5.85
C PRO A 316 17.44 8.34 -5.32
N TYR A 317 18.44 9.16 -5.65
CA TYR A 317 19.84 8.88 -5.32
C TYR A 317 20.09 8.68 -3.82
N PRO A 318 19.58 9.54 -2.89
CA PRO A 318 19.77 9.32 -1.46
C PRO A 318 19.20 7.99 -0.96
N HIS A 319 18.05 7.57 -1.50
CA HIS A 319 17.39 6.31 -1.17
C HIS A 319 18.20 5.11 -1.67
N LEU A 320 18.66 5.15 -2.93
CA LEU A 320 19.54 4.14 -3.51
C LEU A 320 20.81 3.94 -2.68
N ARG A 321 21.47 5.03 -2.26
CA ARG A 321 22.66 4.96 -1.38
C ARG A 321 22.34 4.31 -0.03
N ALA A 322 21.18 4.62 0.55
CA ALA A 322 20.78 4.07 1.84
C ALA A 322 20.50 2.57 1.74
N TRP A 323 19.73 2.12 0.74
CA TRP A 323 19.38 0.72 0.54
C TRP A 323 20.59 -0.14 0.17
N GLU A 324 21.49 0.39 -0.68
CA GLU A 324 22.75 -0.28 -0.99
C GLU A 324 23.58 -0.54 0.28
N ARG A 325 23.80 0.50 1.10
CA ARG A 325 24.55 0.39 2.37
C ARG A 325 23.87 -0.58 3.34
N TYR A 326 22.55 -0.55 3.41
CA TYR A 326 21.78 -1.47 4.25
C TYR A 326 22.02 -2.93 3.85
N GLU A 327 21.89 -3.26 2.55
CA GLU A 327 22.14 -4.63 2.07
C GLU A 327 23.59 -5.09 2.29
N TYR A 328 24.58 -4.22 2.09
CA TYR A 328 25.97 -4.56 2.38
C TYR A 328 26.21 -4.90 3.85
N ARG A 329 25.52 -4.25 4.79
CA ARG A 329 25.61 -4.54 6.23
C ARG A 329 24.93 -5.84 6.60
N LYS A 330 23.78 -6.16 6.00
CA LYS A 330 23.02 -7.39 6.28
C LYS A 330 23.73 -8.67 5.80
N LYS A 331 24.64 -8.56 4.82
CA LYS A 331 25.44 -9.68 4.28
C LYS A 331 26.88 -9.74 4.82
N LYS A 332 27.19 -9.02 5.89
CA LYS A 332 28.43 -9.19 6.67
C LYS A 332 28.16 -10.17 7.80
#